data_AF-A0A2M7CU21-F1
#
_entry.id   AF-A0A2M7CU21-F1
#
_cell.length_a   1.000
_cell.length_b   1.000
_cell.length_c   1.000
_cell.angle_alpha   90.00
_cell.angle_beta   90.00
_cell.angle_gamma   90.00
#
_symmetry.space_group_name_H-M   'P 1'
#
loop_
_entity.id
_entity.type
_entity.pdbx_description
1 polymer ?
#
loop_
_entity_poly.entity_id
_entity_poly.type
_entity_poly.pdbx_seq_one_letter_code
_entity_poly.pdbx_strand_id
1 'polypeptide(L)'
;MTAAFLLDTSFLISLVDDSRPRHAVARQYFEHALQQGAPLHVSTLALAEFAIKQTVTDLPLRAFRIEPFNIRHAIKSGELCALLMPTRDAEDNRAIVRTDLGVVNH
;
A
#
# COMPACT_ATOMS: atom_id res chain seq x y z
N MET A 1 -22.45 -5.69 -2.25
CA MET A 1 -21.09 -5.38 -2.75
C MET A 1 -20.13 -5.57 -1.60
N THR A 2 -19.15 -6.46 -1.72
CA THR A 2 -18.06 -6.59 -0.75
C THR A 2 -17.04 -5.48 -1.00
N ALA A 3 -16.66 -4.73 0.03
CA ALA A 3 -15.58 -3.75 -0.07
C ALA A 3 -14.25 -4.45 -0.42
N ALA A 4 -13.37 -3.77 -1.14
CA ALA A 4 -11.99 -4.19 -1.38
C ALA A 4 -11.05 -3.17 -0.73
N PHE A 5 -9.91 -3.64 -0.23
CA PHE A 5 -8.94 -2.81 0.46
C PHE A 5 -7.61 -2.80 -0.31
N LEU A 6 -7.02 -1.63 -0.47
CA LEU A 6 -5.65 -1.47 -0.94
C LEU A 6 -4.77 -1.19 0.28
N LEU A 7 -3.78 -2.06 0.50
CA LEU A 7 -2.90 -2.01 1.66
C LEU A 7 -1.65 -1.16 1.37
N ASP A 8 -1.39 -0.18 2.21
CA ASP A 8 -0.16 0.63 2.15
C ASP A 8 0.98 0.03 2.99
N THR A 9 2.19 0.52 2.77
CA THR A 9 3.41 0.08 3.47
C THR A 9 3.28 0.20 5.00
N SER A 10 2.65 1.27 5.49
CA SER A 10 2.54 1.53 6.93
C SER A 10 1.62 0.53 7.64
N PHE A 11 0.54 0.10 6.97
CA PHE A 11 -0.34 -0.95 7.42
C PHE A 11 0.41 -2.29 7.46
N LEU A 12 1.11 -2.65 6.38
CA LEU A 12 1.88 -3.89 6.31
C LEU A 12 2.92 -3.97 7.43
N ILE A 13 3.67 -2.90 7.68
CA ILE A 13 4.63 -2.85 8.80
C ILE A 13 3.90 -3.04 10.13
N SER A 14 2.80 -2.32 10.35
CA SER A 14 2.03 -2.44 11.61
C SER A 14 1.42 -3.82 11.80
N LEU A 15 1.10 -4.54 10.72
CA LEU A 15 0.53 -5.88 10.77
C LEU A 15 1.50 -6.92 11.33
N VAL A 16 2.79 -6.78 11.06
CA VAL A 16 3.83 -7.76 11.46
C VAL A 16 4.67 -7.32 12.65
N ASP A 17 4.89 -6.01 12.83
CA ASP A 17 5.74 -5.45 13.89
C ASP A 17 4.91 -5.20 15.14
N ASP A 18 5.07 -6.06 16.15
CA ASP A 18 4.32 -6.03 17.42
C ASP A 18 4.72 -4.86 18.32
N SER A 19 5.87 -4.24 18.08
CA SER A 19 6.32 -3.04 18.79
C SER A 19 5.54 -1.79 18.39
N ARG A 20 4.82 -1.82 17.26
CA ARG A 20 4.07 -0.66 16.79
C ARG A 20 2.81 -0.41 17.60
N PRO A 21 2.51 0.86 17.96
CA PRO A 21 1.31 1.20 18.72
C PRO A 21 -0.01 0.75 18.11
N ARG A 22 -0.06 0.60 16.78
CA ARG A 22 -1.26 0.20 16.02
C ARG A 22 -1.28 -1.27 15.62
N HIS A 23 -0.37 -2.10 16.13
CA HIS A 23 -0.29 -3.52 15.76
C HIS A 23 -1.59 -4.28 16.00
N ALA A 24 -2.14 -4.18 17.22
CA ALA A 24 -3.39 -4.84 17.59
C ALA A 24 -4.58 -4.39 16.71
N VAL A 25 -4.61 -3.12 16.32
CA VAL A 25 -5.66 -2.57 15.45
C VAL A 25 -5.49 -3.10 14.02
N ALA A 26 -4.27 -3.12 13.48
CA ALA A 26 -3.99 -3.66 12.15
C ALA A 26 -4.37 -5.14 12.03
N ARG A 27 -4.06 -5.94 13.06
CA ARG A 27 -4.50 -7.33 13.23
C ARG A 27 -6.02 -7.47 13.14
N GLN A 28 -6.76 -6.67 13.90
CA GLN A 28 -8.24 -6.71 13.91
C GLN A 28 -8.84 -6.36 12.54
N TYR A 29 -8.34 -5.33 11.87
CA TYR A 29 -8.79 -4.98 10.52
C TYR A 29 -8.50 -6.08 9.50
N PHE A 30 -7.30 -6.69 9.57
CA PHE A 30 -6.93 -7.80 8.70
C PHE A 30 -7.85 -9.00 8.90
N GLU A 31 -8.07 -9.42 10.15
CA GLU A 31 -8.98 -10.52 10.49
C GLU A 31 -10.42 -10.24 10.04
N HIS A 32 -10.92 -9.03 10.27
CA HIS A 32 -12.25 -8.65 9.84
C HIS A 32 -12.39 -8.70 8.31
N ALA A 33 -11.40 -8.18 7.56
CA ALA A 33 -11.41 -8.24 6.11
C ALA A 33 -11.43 -9.69 5.58
N LEU A 34 -10.65 -10.59 6.20
CA LEU A 34 -10.68 -12.01 5.87
C LEU A 34 -12.04 -12.65 6.14
N GLN A 35 -12.65 -12.37 7.30
CA GLN A 35 -13.98 -12.89 7.67
C GLN A 35 -15.07 -12.43 6.70
N GLN A 36 -14.96 -11.21 6.18
CA GLN A 36 -15.89 -10.67 5.19
C GLN A 36 -15.59 -11.14 3.75
N GLY A 37 -14.53 -11.93 3.54
CA GLY A 37 -14.09 -12.32 2.20
C GLY A 37 -13.66 -11.13 1.33
N ALA A 38 -13.27 -10.02 1.95
CA ALA A 38 -12.89 -8.81 1.26
C ALA A 38 -11.54 -8.99 0.55
N PRO A 39 -11.42 -8.62 -0.74
CA PRO A 39 -10.14 -8.62 -1.43
C PRO A 39 -9.14 -7.66 -0.77
N LEU A 40 -7.94 -8.17 -0.47
CA LEU A 40 -6.81 -7.41 0.06
C LEU A 40 -5.78 -7.23 -1.05
N HIS A 41 -5.72 -6.05 -1.66
CA HIS A 41 -4.78 -5.72 -2.73
C HIS A 41 -3.53 -5.08 -2.14
N VAL A 42 -2.36 -5.38 -2.70
CA VAL A 42 -1.09 -4.77 -2.31
C VAL A 42 -0.24 -4.51 -3.55
N SER A 43 0.33 -3.31 -3.66
CA SER A 43 1.18 -2.97 -4.80
C SER A 43 2.58 -3.57 -4.65
N THR A 44 3.24 -3.89 -5.77
CA THR A 44 4.67 -4.28 -5.74
C THR A 44 5.57 -3.18 -5.18
N LEU A 45 5.13 -1.91 -5.20
CA LEU A 45 5.86 -0.80 -4.61
C LEU A 45 5.77 -0.79 -3.08
N ALA A 46 4.57 -0.99 -2.53
CA ALA A 46 4.38 -1.10 -1.08
C ALA A 46 5.16 -2.28 -0.51
N LEU A 47 5.21 -3.42 -1.24
CA LEU A 47 6.05 -4.55 -0.87
C LEU A 47 7.55 -4.22 -0.94
N ALA A 48 8.00 -3.46 -1.94
CA ALA A 48 9.39 -3.05 -2.07
C ALA A 48 9.82 -2.09 -0.94
N GLU A 49 8.96 -1.15 -0.54
CA GLU A 49 9.22 -0.26 0.59
C GLU A 49 9.22 -1.00 1.92
N PHE A 50 8.29 -1.95 2.09
CA PHE A 50 8.26 -2.82 3.25
C PHE A 50 9.57 -3.62 3.38
N ALA A 51 10.08 -4.12 2.25
CA ALA A 51 11.32 -4.90 2.17
C ALA A 51 12.57 -4.15 2.65
N ILE A 52 12.53 -2.81 2.73
CA ILE A 52 13.62 -1.99 3.30
C ILE A 52 13.76 -2.24 4.80
N LYS A 53 12.65 -2.52 5.49
CA LYS A 53 12.61 -2.63 6.96
C LYS A 53 12.51 -4.07 7.45
N GLN A 54 11.85 -4.95 6.71
CA GLN A 54 11.48 -6.30 7.14
C GLN A 54 11.48 -7.28 5.97
N THR A 55 11.43 -8.59 6.24
CA THR A 55 11.43 -9.58 5.16
C THR A 55 10.01 -9.80 4.64
N VAL A 56 9.79 -9.75 3.32
CA VAL A 56 8.46 -9.90 2.72
C VAL A 56 7.80 -11.25 3.04
N THR A 57 8.58 -12.27 3.39
CA THR A 57 8.07 -13.58 3.85
C THR A 57 7.37 -13.54 5.21
N ASP A 58 7.55 -12.46 5.98
CA ASP A 58 6.86 -12.26 7.26
C ASP A 58 5.37 -11.89 7.04
N LEU A 59 5.01 -11.50 5.82
CA LEU A 59 3.63 -11.18 5.44
C LEU A 59 2.83 -12.44 5.09
N PRO A 60 1.50 -12.45 5.34
CA PRO A 60 0.61 -13.53 4.90
C PRO A 60 0.31 -13.42 3.40
N LEU A 61 1.32 -13.54 2.54
CA LEU A 61 1.24 -13.26 1.09
C LEU A 61 0.11 -14.01 0.36
N ARG A 62 -0.28 -15.19 0.84
CA ARG A 62 -1.40 -15.96 0.27
C ARG A 62 -2.77 -15.28 0.45
N ALA A 63 -2.89 -14.37 1.41
CA ALA A 63 -4.08 -13.57 1.65
C ALA A 63 -4.17 -12.34 0.74
N PHE A 64 -3.08 -11.98 0.04
CA PHE A 64 -3.00 -10.76 -0.73
C PHE A 64 -3.13 -11.00 -2.24
N ARG A 65 -3.75 -10.05 -2.92
CA ARG A 65 -3.71 -9.90 -4.38
C ARG A 65 -2.61 -8.91 -4.70
N ILE A 66 -1.52 -9.40 -5.28
CA ILE A 66 -0.37 -8.57 -5.61
C ILE A 66 -0.62 -7.86 -6.93
N GLU A 67 -0.60 -6.53 -6.90
CA GLU A 67 -0.83 -5.68 -8.04
C GLU A 67 0.50 -5.17 -8.62
N PRO A 68 0.86 -5.53 -9.86
CA PRO A 68 2.09 -5.08 -10.48
C PRO A 68 2.05 -3.59 -10.80
N PHE A 69 3.13 -2.87 -10.53
CA PHE A 69 3.26 -1.47 -10.95
C PHE A 69 4.00 -1.37 -12.30
N ASN A 70 3.26 -1.08 -13.38
CA ASN A 70 3.80 -1.00 -14.74
C ASN A 70 3.87 0.45 -15.26
N ILE A 71 4.39 0.63 -16.49
CA ILE A 71 4.58 1.94 -17.12
C ILE A 71 3.26 2.74 -17.22
N ARG A 72 2.12 2.09 -17.47
CA ARG A 72 0.82 2.78 -17.53
C ARG A 72 0.42 3.34 -16.16
N HIS A 73 0.68 2.57 -15.10
CA HIS A 73 0.45 3.03 -13.71
C HIS A 73 1.35 4.21 -13.37
N ALA A 74 2.60 4.20 -13.84
CA ALA A 74 3.54 5.32 -13.68
C ALA A 74 3.03 6.61 -14.34
N ILE A 75 2.59 6.53 -15.61
CA ILE A 75 2.03 7.67 -16.34
C ILE A 75 0.80 8.21 -15.61
N LYS A 76 -0.16 7.33 -15.24
CA LYS A 76 -1.39 7.74 -14.56
C LYS A 76 -1.14 8.37 -13.19
N SER A 77 -0.19 7.83 -12.43
CA SER A 77 0.22 8.40 -11.15
C SER A 77 0.82 9.79 -11.32
N GLY A 78 1.60 10.00 -12.38
CA GLY A 78 2.16 11.32 -12.74
C GLY A 78 1.07 12.35 -13.06
N GLU A 79 0.09 11.98 -13.89
CA GLU A 79 -1.07 12.82 -14.21
C GLU A 79 -1.86 13.19 -12.94
N LEU A 80 -2.15 12.19 -12.10
CA LEU A 80 -2.90 12.40 -10.86
C LEU A 80 -2.11 13.26 -9.87
N CYS A 81 -0.79 13.09 -9.81
CA CYS A 81 0.06 13.94 -9.00
C CYS A 81 0.06 15.39 -9.48
N ALA A 82 0.13 15.63 -10.79
CA ALA A 82 0.04 16.98 -11.35
C ALA A 82 -1.31 17.64 -11.05
N LEU A 83 -2.41 16.88 -11.07
CA LEU A 83 -3.74 17.37 -10.75
C LEU A 83 -3.91 17.69 -9.26
N LEU A 84 -3.45 16.81 -8.37
CA LEU A 84 -3.68 16.90 -6.92
C LEU A 84 -2.63 17.75 -6.19
N MET A 85 -1.47 18.00 -6.79
CA MET A 85 -0.38 18.78 -6.19
C MET A 85 0.12 19.85 -7.19
N PRO A 86 -0.69 20.89 -7.46
CA PRO A 86 -0.36 21.92 -8.45
C PRO A 86 0.84 22.80 -8.03
N THR A 87 1.08 22.94 -6.72
CA THR A 87 2.24 23.63 -6.15
C THR A 87 3.19 22.61 -5.53
N ARG A 88 4.33 22.39 -6.19
CA ARG A 88 5.50 21.77 -5.58
C ARG A 88 6.22 22.84 -4.78
N ASP A 89 6.21 22.76 -3.45
CA ASP A 89 7.08 23.60 -2.64
C ASP A 89 8.54 23.21 -2.92
N ALA A 90 9.42 24.20 -3.05
CA ALA A 90 10.83 23.98 -3.39
C ALA A 90 11.62 23.22 -2.31
N GLU A 91 11.11 23.21 -1.07
CA GLU A 91 11.66 22.40 0.04
C GLU A 91 11.12 20.96 0.05
N ASP A 92 10.22 20.62 -0.88
CA ASP A 92 9.58 19.32 -0.92
C ASP A 92 10.48 18.26 -1.56
N ASN A 93 11.40 17.72 -0.75
CA ASN A 93 12.32 16.65 -1.13
C ASN A 93 11.64 15.25 -1.18
N ARG A 94 10.33 15.18 -1.44
CA ARG A 94 9.53 13.94 -1.61
C ARG A 94 9.74 13.29 -2.98
N ALA A 95 10.99 13.21 -3.45
CA ALA A 95 11.38 12.35 -4.58
C ALA A 95 11.18 10.86 -4.25
N ILE A 96 11.09 10.53 -2.96
CA ILE A 96 11.01 9.17 -2.44
C ILE A 96 9.54 8.93 -2.01
N VAL A 97 8.83 8.11 -2.78
CA VAL A 97 7.57 7.45 -2.40
C VAL A 97 6.34 8.35 -2.32
N ARG A 98 5.66 8.54 -3.47
CA ARG A 98 4.25 8.96 -3.51
C ARG A 98 3.37 7.97 -4.27
N THR A 99 3.86 6.76 -4.51
CA THR A 99 3.31 5.89 -5.55
C THR A 99 2.28 4.89 -5.01
N ASP A 100 1.37 5.38 -4.15
CA ASP A 100 0.12 4.67 -3.80
C ASP A 100 -1.04 5.06 -4.73
N LEU A 101 -0.83 6.06 -5.60
CA LEU A 101 -1.85 6.67 -6.44
C LEU A 101 -2.19 5.90 -7.74
N GLY A 102 -1.53 4.77 -7.99
CA GLY A 102 -1.51 4.15 -9.33
C GLY A 102 -2.14 2.77 -9.47
N VAL A 103 -2.89 2.25 -8.48
CA VAL A 103 -3.33 0.84 -8.50
C VAL A 103 -4.84 0.63 -8.68
N VAL A 104 -5.61 1.71 -8.84
CA VAL A 104 -7.07 1.59 -9.01
C VAL A 104 -7.47 1.91 -10.44
N ASN A 105 -7.31 0.95 -11.34
CA ASN A 105 -8.15 0.80 -12.54
C ASN A 105 -7.82 -0.51 -13.27
N HIS A 106 -8.64 -1.53 -13.01
CA HIS A 106 -8.84 -2.68 -13.90
C HIS A 106 -10.32 -2.74 -14.28
#